data_AF-A0A4Q5QHH4-F1
#
_entry.id   AF-A0A4Q5QHH4-F1
#
_cell.length_a   1.000
_cell.length_b   1.000
_cell.length_c   1.000
_cell.angle_alpha   90.00
_cell.angle_beta   90.00
_cell.angle_gamma   90.00
#
_symmetry.space_group_name_H-M   'P 1'
#
loop_
_entity.id
_entity.type
_entity.pdbx_description
1 polymer ?
#
loop_
_entity_poly.entity_id
_entity_poly.type
_entity_poly.pdbx_seq_one_letter_code
_entity_poly.pdbx_strand_id
1 'polypeptide(L)'
;MAHALIIFLLFLISILLQSSYNFRNRKLSNKQEIKCPHCHEWTLWRGRIDDRCLYCNGFLKVEDFTKSVEKKINREVKKEDDFLFIRPEDSDFKKKLKTKLLPLRTFIMYAQIGFAVFISTLLWLIGIISA
;
A
#
# COMPACT_ATOMS: atom_id res chain seq x y z
N MET A 1 -14.78 31.51 -16.42
CA MET A 1 -15.60 30.32 -16.10
C MET A 1 -14.94 28.99 -16.53
N ALA A 2 -14.43 28.85 -17.76
CA ALA A 2 -13.77 27.62 -18.22
C ALA A 2 -12.56 27.15 -17.37
N HIS A 3 -11.73 28.08 -16.89
CA HIS A 3 -10.57 27.74 -16.05
C HIS A 3 -10.95 27.15 -14.69
N ALA A 4 -12.08 27.56 -14.09
CA ALA A 4 -12.53 27.03 -12.80
C ALA A 4 -13.03 25.58 -12.91
N LEU A 5 -13.71 25.25 -14.02
CA LEU A 5 -14.14 23.88 -14.33
C LEU A 5 -12.95 22.94 -14.54
N ILE A 6 -11.91 23.41 -15.24
CA ILE A 6 -10.69 22.62 -15.48
C ILE A 6 -9.99 22.29 -14.15
N ILE A 7 -9.87 23.26 -13.24
CA ILE A 7 -9.24 23.04 -11.93
C ILE A 7 -10.04 22.05 -11.08
N PHE A 8 -11.38 22.14 -11.09
CA PHE A 8 -12.25 21.22 -10.36
C PHE A 8 -12.17 19.78 -10.89
N LEU A 9 -12.14 19.60 -12.21
CA LEU A 9 -11.97 18.29 -12.85
C LEU A 9 -10.59 17.68 -12.56
N LEU A 10 -9.52 18.48 -12.59
CA LEU A 10 -8.17 18.03 -12.24
C LEU A 10 -8.07 17.57 -10.76
N PHE A 11 -8.80 18.24 -9.87
CA PHE A 11 -8.86 17.86 -8.45
C PHE A 11 -9.59 16.53 -8.25
N LEU A 12 -10.72 16.31 -8.92
CA LEU A 12 -11.45 15.03 -8.88
C LEU A 12 -10.65 13.88 -9.51
N ILE A 13 -9.98 14.13 -10.63
CA ILE A 13 -9.13 13.15 -11.30
C ILE A 13 -7.95 12.75 -10.40
N SER A 14 -7.36 13.69 -9.66
CA SER A 14 -6.27 13.43 -8.71
C SER A 14 -6.72 12.51 -7.56
N ILE A 15 -7.90 12.75 -7.00
CA ILE A 15 -8.50 11.91 -5.94
C ILE A 15 -8.74 10.48 -6.45
N LEU A 16 -9.24 10.32 -7.68
CA LEU A 16 -9.49 9.00 -8.28
C LEU A 16 -8.19 8.26 -8.63
N LEU A 17 -7.17 8.97 -9.10
CA LEU A 17 -5.85 8.40 -9.40
C LEU A 17 -5.16 7.83 -8.16
N GLN A 18 -5.33 8.47 -7.00
CA GLN A 18 -4.73 8.01 -5.73
C GLN A 18 -5.28 6.65 -5.28
N SER A 19 -6.54 6.35 -5.61
CA SER A 19 -7.18 5.06 -5.33
C SER A 19 -6.67 3.92 -6.25
N SER A 20 -6.36 4.24 -7.52
CA SER A 20 -5.97 3.24 -8.52
C SER A 20 -4.51 2.74 -8.40
N TYR A 21 -3.63 3.51 -7.75
CA TYR A 21 -2.19 3.19 -7.66
C TYR A 21 -1.87 1.92 -6.83
N ASN A 22 -2.82 1.39 -6.05
CA ASN A 22 -2.57 0.29 -5.12
C ASN A 22 -2.60 -1.12 -5.76
N PHE A 23 -3.04 -1.27 -7.02
CA PHE A 23 -3.36 -2.60 -7.59
C PHE A 23 -2.24 -3.25 -8.44
N ARG A 24 -1.14 -2.55 -8.71
CA ARG A 24 -0.22 -2.95 -9.80
C ARG A 24 1.05 -3.63 -9.29
N ASN A 25 0.96 -4.86 -8.79
CA ASN A 25 2.14 -5.74 -8.63
C ASN A 25 1.77 -7.23 -8.62
N ARG A 26 1.42 -7.79 -9.78
CA ARG A 26 1.53 -9.24 -10.04
C ARG A 26 2.64 -9.44 -11.08
N LYS A 27 3.86 -9.73 -10.64
CA LYS A 27 4.94 -10.18 -11.53
C LYS A 27 4.65 -11.63 -11.92
N LEU A 28 4.39 -11.88 -13.21
CA LEU A 28 4.37 -13.22 -13.77
C LEU A 28 5.79 -13.79 -13.80
N SER A 29 5.94 -14.99 -13.24
CA SER A 29 7.16 -15.79 -13.23
C SER A 29 7.44 -16.28 -14.66
N ASN A 30 8.34 -15.61 -15.37
CA ASN A 30 8.97 -16.18 -16.56
C ASN A 30 10.19 -16.99 -16.09
N LYS A 31 10.29 -18.26 -16.51
CA LYS A 31 11.44 -19.10 -16.16
C LYS A 31 12.65 -18.55 -16.91
N GLN A 32 13.67 -18.13 -16.18
CA GLN A 32 14.90 -17.56 -16.73
C GLN A 32 16.09 -18.32 -16.15
N GLU A 33 17.20 -18.36 -16.88
CA GLU A 33 18.46 -18.87 -16.37
C GLU A 33 19.27 -17.72 -15.78
N ILE A 34 19.90 -17.94 -14.63
CA ILE A 34 20.73 -16.93 -13.97
C ILE A 34 21.96 -17.62 -13.37
N LYS A 35 23.08 -16.90 -13.39
CA LYS A 35 24.35 -17.35 -12.82
C LYS A 35 24.35 -17.17 -11.31
N CYS A 36 24.74 -18.21 -10.57
CA CYS A 36 24.79 -18.15 -9.10
C CYS A 36 25.98 -17.30 -8.62
N PRO A 37 25.80 -16.37 -7.66
CA PRO A 37 26.91 -15.57 -7.11
C PRO A 37 27.87 -16.37 -6.20
N HIS A 38 27.48 -17.56 -5.74
CA HIS A 38 28.30 -18.38 -4.83
C HIS A 38 29.17 -19.40 -5.58
N CYS A 39 28.57 -20.19 -6.48
CA CYS A 39 29.27 -21.25 -7.21
C CYS A 39 29.56 -20.91 -8.67
N HIS A 40 29.10 -19.76 -9.18
CA HIS A 40 29.26 -19.33 -10.58
C HIS A 40 28.65 -20.26 -11.64
N GLU A 41 27.89 -21.28 -11.23
CA GLU A 41 27.16 -22.17 -12.13
C GLU A 41 25.84 -21.53 -12.58
N TRP A 42 25.40 -21.84 -13.79
CA TRP A 42 24.09 -21.43 -14.30
C TRP A 42 23.00 -22.32 -13.69
N THR A 43 21.93 -21.70 -13.18
CA THR A 43 20.81 -22.43 -12.56
C THR A 43 19.48 -21.88 -13.05
N LEU A 44 18.46 -22.74 -13.03
CA LEU A 44 17.09 -22.38 -13.34
C LEU A 44 16.53 -21.45 -12.26
N TRP A 45 16.05 -20.27 -12.65
CA TRP A 45 15.39 -19.30 -11.79
C TRP A 45 13.91 -19.19 -12.14
N ARG A 46 13.05 -19.29 -11.11
CA ARG A 46 11.59 -19.23 -11.26
C ARG A 46 11.07 -17.82 -10.97
N GLY A 47 11.93 -16.81 -10.95
CA GLY A 47 11.53 -15.43 -10.71
C GLY A 47 11.12 -15.14 -9.26
N ARG A 48 11.37 -16.07 -8.31
CA ARG A 48 11.10 -15.84 -6.89
C ARG A 48 12.35 -15.33 -6.18
N ILE A 49 12.13 -14.61 -5.08
CA ILE A 49 13.21 -13.97 -4.30
C ILE A 49 13.90 -15.00 -3.39
N ASP A 50 13.16 -16.06 -3.02
CA ASP A 50 13.56 -17.18 -2.18
C ASP A 50 14.11 -18.38 -2.96
N ASP A 51 14.24 -18.27 -4.28
CA ASP A 51 14.82 -19.33 -5.10
C ASP A 51 16.28 -19.59 -4.69
N ARG A 52 16.65 -20.88 -4.64
CA ARG A 52 17.99 -21.39 -4.29
C ARG A 52 18.65 -22.09 -5.47
N CYS A 53 19.97 -22.05 -5.51
CA CYS A 53 20.75 -22.68 -6.57
C CYS A 53 20.66 -24.20 -6.47
N LEU A 54 20.48 -24.89 -7.60
CA LEU A 54 20.38 -26.35 -7.64
C LEU A 54 21.69 -27.07 -7.25
N TYR A 55 22.84 -26.39 -7.37
CA TYR A 55 24.16 -26.98 -7.13
C TYR A 55 24.70 -26.71 -5.74
N CYS A 56 24.66 -25.45 -5.27
CA CYS A 56 25.23 -25.04 -3.98
C CYS A 56 24.18 -24.72 -2.91
N ASN A 57 22.89 -24.76 -3.25
CA ASN A 57 21.77 -24.41 -2.36
C ASN A 57 21.81 -22.98 -1.76
N GLY A 58 22.71 -22.13 -2.28
CA GLY A 58 22.80 -20.71 -1.94
C GLY A 58 21.65 -19.89 -2.55
N PHE A 59 21.33 -18.76 -1.95
CA PHE A 59 20.31 -17.85 -2.47
C PHE A 59 20.82 -17.16 -3.74
N LEU A 60 20.00 -17.10 -4.79
CA LEU A 60 20.42 -16.47 -6.05
C LEU A 60 20.48 -14.94 -5.92
N LYS A 61 19.60 -14.37 -5.09
CA LYS A 61 19.48 -12.92 -4.88
C LYS A 61 19.50 -12.58 -3.39
N VAL A 62 20.70 -12.68 -2.79
CA VAL A 62 20.90 -12.43 -1.35
C VAL A 62 20.44 -11.02 -0.96
N GLU A 63 20.79 -10.00 -1.72
CA GLU A 63 20.43 -8.62 -1.42
C GLU A 63 18.92 -8.36 -1.44
N ASP A 64 18.22 -8.87 -2.47
CA ASP A 64 16.77 -8.72 -2.60
C ASP A 64 16.05 -9.50 -1.48
N PHE A 65 16.59 -10.67 -1.10
CA PHE A 65 16.08 -11.44 0.02
C PHE A 65 16.23 -10.67 1.34
N THR A 66 17.42 -10.17 1.66
CA THR A 66 17.69 -9.38 2.88
C THR A 66 16.77 -8.16 2.95
N LYS A 67 16.65 -7.38 1.87
CA LYS A 67 15.72 -6.25 1.79
C LYS A 67 14.27 -6.68 2.00
N SER A 68 13.87 -7.84 1.47
CA SER A 68 12.51 -8.35 1.64
C SER A 68 12.21 -8.77 3.09
N VAL A 69 13.21 -9.34 3.78
CA VAL A 69 13.12 -9.76 5.18
C VAL A 69 13.11 -8.53 6.08
N GLU A 70 14.01 -7.58 5.87
CA GLU A 70 14.04 -6.31 6.60
C GLU A 70 12.71 -5.55 6.45
N LYS A 71 12.15 -5.51 5.24
CA LYS A 71 10.84 -4.93 4.99
C LYS A 71 9.71 -5.66 5.71
N LYS A 72 9.78 -6.99 5.88
CA LYS A 72 8.79 -7.74 6.67
C LYS A 72 8.92 -7.40 8.15
N ILE A 73 10.13 -7.42 8.70
CA ILE A 73 10.41 -7.07 10.09
C ILE A 73 9.93 -5.65 10.39
N ASN A 74 10.31 -4.66 9.58
CA ASN A 74 9.88 -3.28 9.76
C ASN A 74 8.36 -3.11 9.65
N ARG A 75 7.66 -3.96 8.89
CA ARG A 75 6.19 -3.95 8.84
C ARG A 75 5.57 -4.56 10.08
N GLU A 76 6.19 -5.55 10.69
CA GLU A 76 5.74 -6.18 11.93
C GLU A 76 5.95 -5.23 13.11
N VAL A 77 7.15 -4.65 13.24
CA VAL A 77 7.45 -3.62 14.26
C VAL A 77 6.49 -2.43 14.12
N LYS A 78 6.30 -1.91 12.89
CA LYS A 78 5.37 -0.80 12.66
C LYS A 78 3.90 -1.15 12.96
N LYS A 79 3.52 -2.43 12.88
CA LYS A 79 2.18 -2.87 13.31
C LYS A 79 2.09 -2.86 14.84
N GLU A 80 3.13 -3.29 15.54
CA GLU A 80 3.16 -3.29 17.01
C GLU A 80 3.11 -1.88 17.61
N ASP A 81 3.70 -0.91 16.90
CA ASP A 81 3.67 0.52 17.22
C ASP A 81 2.32 1.20 16.93
N ASP A 82 1.43 0.59 16.13
CA ASP A 82 0.11 1.18 15.88
C ASP A 82 -0.75 1.07 17.14
N PHE A 83 -1.22 2.22 17.64
CA PHE A 83 -2.04 2.30 18.84
C PHE A 83 -3.32 1.43 18.77
N LEU A 84 -3.83 1.20 17.56
CA LEU A 84 -5.02 0.38 17.33
C LEU A 84 -4.73 -1.11 17.09
N PHE A 85 -3.45 -1.53 17.13
CA PHE A 85 -3.09 -2.94 17.00
C PHE A 85 -3.54 -3.73 18.24
N ILE A 86 -4.17 -4.88 17.99
CA ILE A 86 -4.71 -5.76 19.02
C ILE A 86 -3.60 -6.71 19.44
N ARG A 87 -3.07 -6.54 20.66
CA ARG A 87 -2.04 -7.44 21.19
C ARG A 87 -2.71 -8.66 21.82
N PRO A 88 -2.07 -9.85 21.76
CA PRO A 88 -2.61 -11.04 22.43
C PRO A 88 -2.75 -10.84 23.94
N GLU A 89 -1.87 -10.03 24.53
CA GLU A 89 -1.79 -9.66 25.96
C GLU A 89 -2.87 -8.65 26.40
N ASP A 90 -3.62 -8.05 25.48
CA ASP A 90 -4.65 -7.06 25.82
C ASP A 90 -5.86 -7.73 26.53
N SER A 91 -6.44 -7.03 27.51
CA SER A 91 -7.68 -7.46 28.18
C SER A 91 -8.87 -7.49 27.20
N ASP A 92 -9.84 -8.36 27.45
CA ASP A 92 -11.00 -8.56 26.56
C ASP A 92 -11.80 -7.27 26.29
N PHE A 93 -11.84 -6.37 27.27
CA PHE A 93 -12.45 -5.04 27.12
C PHE A 93 -11.67 -4.17 26.12
N LYS A 94 -10.33 -4.11 26.23
CA LYS A 94 -9.47 -3.36 25.31
C LYS A 94 -9.55 -3.92 23.88
N LYS A 95 -9.63 -5.25 23.74
CA LYS A 95 -9.81 -5.93 22.44
C LYS A 95 -11.12 -5.54 21.76
N LYS A 96 -12.24 -5.50 22.50
CA LYS A 96 -13.54 -5.06 21.97
C LYS A 96 -13.53 -3.58 21.56
N LEU A 97 -12.91 -2.73 22.38
CA LEU A 97 -12.81 -1.29 22.09
C LEU A 97 -11.97 -1.01 20.83
N LYS A 98 -10.77 -1.59 20.73
CA LYS A 98 -9.91 -1.46 19.54
C LYS A 98 -10.59 -1.97 18.27
N THR A 99 -11.30 -3.08 18.34
CA THR A 99 -12.10 -3.64 17.23
C THR A 99 -13.18 -2.66 16.74
N LYS A 100 -13.81 -1.90 17.64
CA LYS A 100 -14.82 -0.89 17.28
C LYS A 100 -14.23 0.43 16.79
N LEU A 101 -13.01 0.78 17.20
CA LEU A 101 -12.32 2.01 16.78
C LEU A 101 -11.76 1.94 15.36
N LEU A 102 -11.40 0.74 14.88
CA LEU A 102 -10.92 0.52 13.51
C LEU A 102 -11.92 0.98 12.42
N PRO A 103 -13.21 0.56 12.43
CA PRO A 103 -14.19 1.03 11.46
C PRO A 103 -14.52 2.53 11.65
N LEU A 104 -14.45 3.03 12.89
CA LEU A 104 -14.69 4.45 13.18
C LEU A 104 -13.63 5.35 12.53
N ARG A 105 -12.35 4.97 12.60
CA ARG A 105 -11.25 5.70 11.93
C ARG A 105 -11.49 5.80 10.42
N THR A 106 -11.86 4.69 9.79
CA THR A 106 -12.16 4.65 8.36
C THR A 106 -13.37 5.52 8.02
N PHE A 107 -14.42 5.47 8.84
CA PHE A 107 -15.61 6.30 8.68
C PHE A 107 -15.29 7.80 8.76
N ILE A 108 -14.52 8.22 9.76
CA ILE A 108 -14.12 9.64 9.91
C ILE A 108 -13.33 10.13 8.69
N MET A 109 -12.39 9.32 8.19
CA MET A 109 -11.63 9.67 6.99
C MET A 109 -12.52 9.85 5.76
N TYR A 110 -13.47 8.94 5.53
CA TYR A 110 -14.42 9.07 4.43
C TYR A 110 -15.38 10.24 4.61
N ALA A 111 -15.83 10.50 5.84
CA ALA A 111 -16.68 11.63 6.16
C ALA A 111 -15.97 12.96 5.89
N GLN A 112 -14.68 13.08 6.27
CA GLN A 112 -13.86 14.26 5.98
C GLN A 112 -13.69 14.50 4.47
N ILE A 113 -13.38 13.45 3.70
CA ILE A 113 -13.26 13.54 2.25
C ILE A 113 -14.60 13.94 1.62
N GLY A 114 -15.69 13.30 2.05
CA GLY A 114 -17.04 13.63 1.58
C GLY A 114 -17.44 15.07 1.88
N PHE A 115 -17.14 15.55 3.09
CA PHE A 115 -17.39 16.94 3.48
C PHE A 115 -16.57 17.93 2.65
N ALA A 116 -15.29 17.66 2.41
CA ALA A 116 -14.43 18.50 1.57
C ALA A 116 -14.96 18.60 0.12
N VAL A 117 -15.39 17.47 -0.46
CA VAL A 117 -16.01 17.43 -1.79
C VAL A 117 -17.35 18.17 -1.81
N PHE A 118 -18.16 18.02 -0.76
CA PHE A 118 -19.45 18.70 -0.63
C PHE A 118 -19.29 20.22 -0.59
N ILE A 119 -18.41 20.75 0.29
CA ILE A 119 -18.14 22.18 0.38
C ILE A 119 -17.54 22.73 -0.90
N SER A 120 -16.62 21.99 -1.53
CA SER A 120 -16.03 22.38 -2.81
C SER A 120 -17.10 22.51 -3.91
N THR A 121 -18.05 21.57 -3.96
CA THR A 121 -19.18 21.61 -4.90
C THR A 121 -20.11 22.79 -4.61
N LEU A 122 -20.43 23.06 -3.34
CA LEU A 122 -21.28 24.21 -2.95
C LEU A 122 -20.65 25.55 -3.35
N LEU A 123 -19.37 25.75 -3.08
CA LEU A 123 -18.66 26.98 -3.45
C LEU A 123 -18.66 27.20 -4.95
N TRP A 124 -18.50 26.13 -5.72
CA TRP A 124 -18.57 26.19 -7.18
C TRP A 124 -19.97 26.60 -7.68
N LEU A 125 -21.03 26.04 -7.09
CA LEU A 125 -22.42 26.39 -7.44
C LEU A 125 -22.73 27.86 -7.13
N ILE A 126 -22.33 28.35 -5.95
CA ILE A 126 -22.53 29.76 -5.58
C ILE A 126 -21.78 30.69 -6.54
N GLY A 127 -20.56 30.31 -6.94
CA GLY A 127 -19.77 31.07 -7.91
C GLY A 127 -20.43 31.18 -9.28
N ILE A 128 -21.19 30.16 -9.71
CA ILE A 128 -21.96 30.21 -10.96
C ILE A 128 -23.21 31.07 -10.82
N ILE A 129 -23.92 30.97 -9.69
CA ILE A 129 -25.15 31.75 -9.47
C ILE A 129 -24.84 33.24 -9.33
N SER A 130 -23.69 33.60 -8.78
CA SER A 130 -23.26 34.98 -8.58
C SER A 130 -22.63 35.64 -9.82
N ALA A 131 -22.30 34.85 -10.86
CA ALA A 131 -21.61 35.33 -12.06
C ALA A 131 -22.60 35.56 -13.21
#